data_AF-A0A9E2GWR6-F1
#
_entry.id   AF-A0A9E2GWR6-F1
#
_cell.length_a   1.000
_cell.length_b   1.000
_cell.length_c   1.000
_cell.angle_alpha   90.00
_cell.angle_beta   90.00
_cell.angle_gamma   90.00
#
_symmetry.space_group_name_H-M   'P 1'
#
loop_
_entity.id
_entity.type
_entity.pdbx_description
1 polymer ?
#
loop_
_entity_poly.entity_id
_entity_poly.type
_entity_poly.pdbx_seq_one_letter_code
_entity_poly.pdbx_strand_id
1 'polypeptide(L)'
;MKRHLLLFAILLSSAVSCGKSSDSGEKPDPAGDRTAMGKDRPIRMVPPGKKKQVLEPSNNATSPAIPSDLDELVTLLGQPSAIPSRTLNDTIKGYGRQAIPRLLKALTDSGNHVRLAAVKLLGEMKEYAREIAPHLIALLDKEPVMQIRSMTIDALARLELFSEEVQAAFLKSLSDAGWLVRWEAVRGLGSFGEKAKGFAPHLEKKLEDVNNWVQLYAAISLLKILGKSEKASRHLILLTLDADVRFRTNVVAQIESLPPATCPDTAAALLKLVADPDVKVRRVASRALATCAPELTSSPAVEEPLKKAEQDPDHSVKSNATKALGLLKPAVK
;
A
#
# COMPACT_ATOMS: atom_id res chain seq x y z
N MET A 1 42.23 -32.28 -26.63
CA MET A 1 42.28 -31.24 -27.69
C MET A 1 41.71 -29.94 -27.14
N LYS A 2 42.53 -28.86 -27.16
CA LYS A 2 42.26 -27.40 -27.20
C LYS A 2 40.95 -26.88 -26.54
N ARG A 3 40.98 -26.14 -25.42
CA ARG A 3 41.38 -24.71 -25.17
C ARG A 3 40.40 -23.63 -25.70
N HIS A 4 40.23 -22.59 -24.85
CA HIS A 4 39.70 -21.22 -25.04
C HIS A 4 38.23 -21.02 -24.61
N LEU A 5 37.87 -20.29 -23.55
CA LEU A 5 38.28 -18.98 -22.96
C LEU A 5 37.84 -17.76 -23.80
N LEU A 6 36.93 -16.94 -23.23
CA LEU A 6 36.76 -15.45 -23.24
C LEU A 6 35.25 -15.12 -23.14
N LEU A 7 34.72 -14.41 -22.13
CA LEU A 7 34.89 -13.02 -21.66
C LEU A 7 34.30 -11.93 -22.60
N PHE A 8 33.28 -11.24 -22.04
CA PHE A 8 33.00 -9.80 -22.03
C PHE A 8 32.44 -9.01 -23.24
N ALA A 9 31.53 -8.08 -22.86
CA ALA A 9 31.33 -6.70 -23.32
C ALA A 9 30.13 -6.35 -24.23
N ILE A 10 29.09 -5.81 -23.57
CA ILE A 10 28.41 -4.50 -23.78
C ILE A 10 28.81 -3.70 -25.03
N LEU A 11 27.83 -3.20 -25.79
CA LEU A 11 27.68 -1.77 -26.13
C LEU A 11 26.33 -1.42 -26.82
N LEU A 12 25.83 -0.24 -26.44
CA LEU A 12 24.67 0.48 -26.98
C LEU A 12 24.87 0.92 -28.44
N SER A 13 23.76 1.09 -29.19
CA SER A 13 23.20 2.40 -29.58
C SER A 13 22.60 2.45 -31.00
N SER A 14 21.34 2.93 -31.05
CA SER A 14 20.66 3.83 -32.03
C SER A 14 20.71 3.62 -33.56
N ALA A 15 19.51 3.64 -34.18
CA ALA A 15 19.08 4.53 -35.29
C ALA A 15 17.65 4.12 -35.76
N VAL A 16 16.59 4.93 -35.59
CA VAL A 16 16.04 5.97 -36.52
C VAL A 16 15.28 5.40 -37.75
N SER A 17 13.95 5.60 -37.77
CA SER A 17 13.12 6.10 -38.90
C SER A 17 11.64 6.09 -38.45
N CYS A 18 10.96 7.21 -38.16
CA CYS A 18 10.40 8.30 -38.97
C CYS A 18 9.06 7.98 -39.69
N GLY A 19 8.04 8.82 -39.40
CA GLY A 19 6.70 8.88 -40.03
C GLY A 19 5.62 9.25 -38.99
N LYS A 20 5.47 10.54 -38.59
CA LYS A 20 4.44 11.54 -39.04
C LYS A 20 3.00 10.98 -39.02
N SER A 21 1.93 11.63 -38.55
CA SER A 21 1.52 12.99 -38.13
C SER A 21 0.11 12.80 -37.50
N SER A 22 -0.44 13.56 -36.54
CA SER A 22 -0.87 14.98 -36.50
C SER A 22 -1.39 15.24 -35.07
N ASP A 23 -0.93 16.23 -34.31
CA ASP A 23 -1.18 17.68 -34.37
C ASP A 23 -2.44 18.15 -33.62
N SER A 24 -2.19 18.83 -32.49
CA SER A 24 -2.94 19.90 -31.81
C SER A 24 -2.20 20.14 -30.48
N GLY A 25 -1.24 21.06 -30.37
CA GLY A 25 -1.49 22.50 -30.24
C GLY A 25 -1.88 22.78 -28.78
N GLU A 26 -0.93 22.96 -27.87
CA GLU A 26 -0.46 24.29 -27.43
C GLU A 26 0.87 24.16 -26.66
N LYS A 27 1.86 24.99 -27.02
CA LYS A 27 3.07 25.22 -26.21
C LYS A 27 2.96 26.59 -25.52
N PRO A 28 3.58 26.75 -24.34
CA PRO A 28 3.64 28.00 -23.60
C PRO A 28 4.82 28.86 -24.08
N ASP A 29 4.65 30.18 -24.11
CA ASP A 29 5.77 31.11 -24.32
C ASP A 29 6.31 31.68 -22.99
N PRO A 30 7.64 31.87 -22.87
CA PRO A 30 8.31 32.29 -21.63
C PRO A 30 8.81 33.74 -21.65
N ALA A 31 8.99 34.27 -20.44
CA ALA A 31 10.00 35.25 -19.98
C ALA A 31 10.32 36.54 -20.78
N GLY A 32 10.24 37.68 -20.08
CA GLY A 32 11.11 38.83 -20.33
C GLY A 32 10.50 40.18 -19.92
N ASP A 33 10.96 40.77 -18.81
CA ASP A 33 12.00 41.82 -18.83
C ASP A 33 11.86 42.82 -17.65
N ARG A 34 13.01 43.26 -17.14
CA ARG A 34 13.18 44.28 -16.09
C ARG A 34 13.39 45.64 -16.75
N THR A 35 12.81 46.73 -16.22
CA THR A 35 13.52 47.94 -15.71
C THR A 35 12.64 49.21 -15.62
N ALA A 36 12.99 50.04 -14.62
CA ALA A 36 12.92 51.52 -14.55
C ALA A 36 11.66 52.28 -14.04
N MET A 37 11.79 52.73 -12.78
CA MET A 37 11.52 54.07 -12.20
C MET A 37 10.33 54.94 -12.67
N GLY A 38 9.44 55.22 -11.69
CA GLY A 38 9.26 56.56 -11.11
C GLY A 38 8.38 57.59 -11.84
N LYS A 39 7.20 57.89 -11.27
CA LYS A 39 6.71 59.26 -10.93
C LYS A 39 5.31 59.24 -10.30
N ASP A 40 5.27 59.75 -9.07
CA ASP A 40 4.21 60.44 -8.33
C ASP A 40 2.74 60.31 -8.76
N ARG A 41 1.92 59.76 -7.84
CA ARG A 41 0.51 60.17 -7.66
C ARG A 41 0.13 60.10 -6.17
N PRO A 42 -0.70 61.04 -5.67
CA PRO A 42 -0.83 61.32 -4.24
C PRO A 42 -1.72 60.31 -3.50
N ILE A 43 -1.34 60.04 -2.25
CA ILE A 43 -2.09 59.24 -1.29
C ILE A 43 -3.33 60.02 -0.85
N ARG A 44 -4.52 59.51 -1.18
CA ARG A 44 -5.79 60.06 -0.68
C ARG A 44 -6.03 59.57 0.75
N MET A 45 -6.00 60.51 1.70
CA MET A 45 -6.41 60.30 3.09
C MET A 45 -7.88 59.86 3.16
N VAL A 46 -8.15 58.79 3.90
CA VAL A 46 -9.50 58.33 4.27
C VAL A 46 -9.83 58.90 5.67
N PRO A 47 -11.00 59.51 5.89
CA PRO A 47 -11.37 60.12 7.18
C PRO A 47 -11.73 59.05 8.23
N PRO A 48 -11.57 59.34 9.54
CA PRO A 48 -11.86 58.40 10.60
C PRO A 48 -13.36 58.43 10.97
N GLY A 49 -13.91 57.26 11.28
CA GLY A 49 -15.15 57.17 12.07
C GLY A 49 -16.36 56.60 11.34
N LYS A 50 -16.42 55.28 11.22
CA LYS A 50 -17.64 54.52 11.54
C LYS A 50 -17.20 53.32 12.37
N LYS A 51 -17.77 53.20 13.57
CA LYS A 51 -17.54 52.08 14.50
C LYS A 51 -17.62 50.78 13.71
N LYS A 52 -16.58 49.94 13.80
CA LYS A 52 -16.66 48.54 13.40
C LYS A 52 -17.91 47.99 14.11
N GLN A 53 -18.96 47.72 13.35
CA GLN A 53 -19.94 46.73 13.78
C GLN A 53 -19.11 45.47 13.97
N VAL A 54 -18.89 45.13 15.23
CA VAL A 54 -18.47 43.79 15.63
C VAL A 54 -19.53 42.89 15.00
N LEU A 55 -19.17 42.23 13.92
CA LEU A 55 -19.88 41.04 13.49
C LEU A 55 -19.71 40.07 14.65
N GLU A 56 -20.72 40.03 15.51
CA GLU A 56 -20.84 38.93 16.46
C GLU A 56 -20.77 37.64 15.65
N PRO A 57 -20.07 36.60 16.14
CA PRO A 57 -20.12 35.31 15.50
C PRO A 57 -21.60 34.91 15.44
N SER A 58 -22.11 34.71 14.22
CA SER A 58 -23.42 34.13 13.99
C SER A 58 -23.43 32.73 14.62
N ASN A 59 -23.82 32.68 15.89
CA ASN A 59 -23.85 31.50 16.75
C ASN A 59 -25.09 30.65 16.44
N ASN A 60 -25.35 30.41 15.15
CA ASN A 60 -26.43 29.57 14.67
C ASN A 60 -26.00 28.83 13.38
N ALA A 61 -24.83 28.19 13.43
CA ALA A 61 -24.62 26.98 12.65
C ALA A 61 -24.98 25.82 13.58
N THR A 62 -26.26 25.50 13.69
CA THR A 62 -26.68 24.19 14.17
C THR A 62 -25.94 23.17 13.32
N SER A 63 -25.07 22.35 13.93
CA SER A 63 -24.51 21.17 13.26
C SER A 63 -25.66 20.47 12.53
N PRO A 64 -25.53 20.14 11.23
CA PRO A 64 -26.61 19.51 10.49
C PRO A 64 -27.10 18.31 11.29
N ALA A 65 -28.39 18.30 11.62
CA ALA A 65 -28.98 17.21 12.39
C ALA A 65 -28.76 15.91 11.61
N ILE A 66 -28.14 14.93 12.25
CA ILE A 66 -27.94 13.60 11.66
C ILE A 66 -29.32 12.95 11.63
N PRO A 67 -29.85 12.53 10.47
CA PRO A 67 -31.09 11.78 10.40
C PRO A 67 -31.05 10.58 11.34
N SER A 68 -32.12 10.36 12.10
CA SER A 68 -32.28 9.16 12.94
C SER A 68 -32.81 7.96 12.15
N ASP A 69 -33.26 8.18 10.91
CA ASP A 69 -33.71 7.13 10.02
C ASP A 69 -32.53 6.47 9.30
N LEU A 70 -32.34 5.18 9.58
CA LEU A 70 -31.30 4.37 8.97
C LEU A 70 -31.45 4.26 7.45
N ASP A 71 -32.69 4.25 6.93
CA ASP A 71 -32.92 4.18 5.48
C ASP A 71 -32.46 5.48 4.80
N GLU A 72 -32.70 6.63 5.43
CA GLU A 72 -32.18 7.93 4.97
C GLU A 72 -30.65 7.97 5.03
N LEU A 73 -30.04 7.54 6.14
CA LEU A 73 -28.58 7.50 6.27
C LEU A 73 -27.92 6.63 5.19
N VAL A 74 -28.52 5.49 4.85
CA VAL A 74 -28.00 4.57 3.83
C VAL A 74 -28.06 5.19 2.43
N THR A 75 -29.06 6.04 2.14
CA THR A 75 -29.13 6.74 0.84
C THR A 75 -28.03 7.78 0.65
N LEU A 76 -27.44 8.28 1.74
CA LEU A 76 -26.34 9.25 1.72
C LEU A 76 -24.96 8.60 1.55
N LEU A 77 -24.87 7.27 1.51
CA LEU A 77 -23.60 6.55 1.44
C LEU A 77 -22.81 6.91 0.19
N GLY A 78 -21.58 7.40 0.37
CA GLY A 78 -20.68 7.75 -0.72
C GLY A 78 -21.12 8.97 -1.54
N GLN A 79 -22.21 9.63 -1.16
CA GLN A 79 -22.71 10.85 -1.78
C GLN A 79 -22.15 12.09 -1.05
N PRO A 80 -21.95 13.21 -1.76
CA PRO A 80 -21.70 14.49 -1.11
C PRO A 80 -22.91 14.87 -0.23
N SER A 81 -22.68 15.02 1.07
CA SER A 81 -23.72 15.48 2.00
C SER A 81 -23.13 16.43 3.03
N ALA A 82 -24.00 17.15 3.75
CA ALA A 82 -23.58 18.02 4.85
C ALA A 82 -22.99 17.23 6.03
N ILE A 83 -23.24 15.91 6.10
CA ILE A 83 -22.72 15.02 7.14
C ILE A 83 -21.36 14.51 6.68
N PRO A 84 -20.28 14.72 7.46
CA PRO A 84 -18.98 14.14 7.14
C PRO A 84 -19.09 12.62 7.00
N SER A 85 -18.51 12.04 5.95
CA SER A 85 -18.66 10.60 5.65
C SER A 85 -18.21 9.69 6.82
N ARG A 86 -17.23 10.15 7.62
CA ARG A 86 -16.82 9.43 8.83
C ARG A 86 -17.96 9.36 9.85
N THR A 87 -18.60 10.49 10.14
CA THR A 87 -19.73 10.57 11.06
C THR A 87 -20.88 9.72 10.56
N LEU A 88 -21.24 9.83 9.27
CA LEU A 88 -22.30 9.01 8.65
C LEU A 88 -22.02 7.51 8.85
N ASN A 89 -20.81 7.07 8.52
CA ASN A 89 -20.40 5.67 8.61
C ASN A 89 -20.39 5.16 10.07
N ASP A 90 -19.90 5.97 11.01
CA ASP A 90 -19.86 5.62 12.43
C ASP A 90 -21.28 5.56 13.01
N THR A 91 -22.19 6.47 12.61
CA THR A 91 -23.61 6.41 13.00
C THR A 91 -24.28 5.15 12.48
N ILE A 92 -24.11 4.80 11.18
CA ILE A 92 -24.68 3.58 10.60
C ILE A 92 -24.16 2.33 11.32
N LYS A 93 -22.86 2.24 11.60
CA LYS A 93 -22.30 1.13 12.40
C LYS A 93 -22.88 1.07 13.81
N GLY A 94 -23.21 2.21 14.40
CA GLY A 94 -23.86 2.29 15.72
C GLY A 94 -25.22 1.58 15.80
N TYR A 95 -25.92 1.40 14.68
CA TYR A 95 -27.15 0.58 14.63
C TYR A 95 -26.85 -0.94 14.71
N GLY A 96 -25.58 -1.35 14.64
CA GLY A 96 -25.15 -2.74 14.74
C GLY A 96 -25.90 -3.64 13.76
N ARG A 97 -26.44 -4.76 14.26
CA ARG A 97 -27.18 -5.74 13.44
C ARG A 97 -28.31 -5.14 12.62
N GLN A 98 -28.96 -4.07 13.09
CA GLN A 98 -30.08 -3.45 12.38
C GLN A 98 -29.66 -2.78 11.05
N ALA A 99 -28.39 -2.38 10.93
CA ALA A 99 -27.82 -1.83 9.70
C ALA A 99 -27.67 -2.88 8.59
N ILE A 100 -27.50 -4.16 8.94
CA ILE A 100 -27.11 -5.21 7.98
C ILE A 100 -28.10 -5.33 6.83
N PRO A 101 -29.42 -5.49 7.02
CA PRO A 101 -30.35 -5.67 5.89
C PRO A 101 -30.32 -4.49 4.91
N ARG A 102 -30.12 -3.27 5.42
CA ARG A 102 -30.03 -2.05 4.60
C ARG A 102 -28.73 -2.00 3.81
N LEU A 103 -27.61 -2.28 4.47
CA LEU A 103 -26.30 -2.33 3.82
C LEU A 103 -26.22 -3.45 2.77
N LEU A 104 -26.83 -4.62 3.04
CA LEU A 104 -26.94 -5.71 2.08
C LEU A 104 -27.77 -5.31 0.85
N LYS A 105 -28.87 -4.57 1.03
CA LYS A 105 -29.65 -4.00 -0.09
C LYS A 105 -28.80 -3.00 -0.90
N ALA A 106 -28.03 -2.17 -0.22
CA ALA A 106 -27.14 -1.18 -0.83
C ALA A 106 -26.02 -1.80 -1.69
N LEU A 107 -25.68 -3.09 -1.51
CA LEU A 107 -24.77 -3.82 -2.41
C LEU A 107 -25.31 -3.98 -3.85
N THR A 108 -26.59 -3.72 -4.08
CA THR A 108 -27.23 -3.80 -5.40
C THR A 108 -27.58 -2.43 -5.98
N ASP A 109 -27.14 -1.35 -5.34
CA ASP A 109 -27.43 0.01 -5.77
C ASP A 109 -26.78 0.32 -7.14
N SER A 110 -27.44 1.15 -7.93
CA SER A 110 -26.91 1.61 -9.23
C SER A 110 -25.60 2.42 -9.10
N GLY A 111 -25.41 3.13 -7.99
CA GLY A 111 -24.25 3.97 -7.70
C GLY A 111 -23.04 3.18 -7.18
N ASN A 112 -21.92 3.29 -7.90
CA ASN A 112 -20.67 2.58 -7.57
C ASN A 112 -20.11 2.93 -6.17
N HIS A 113 -19.81 4.21 -5.92
CA HIS A 113 -20.57 4.93 -4.91
C HIS A 113 -21.00 4.25 -3.60
N VAL A 114 -22.33 4.09 -3.54
CA VAL A 114 -23.12 3.45 -2.50
C VAL A 114 -22.64 2.01 -2.28
N ARG A 115 -22.45 1.23 -3.36
CA ARG A 115 -21.99 -0.16 -3.26
C ARG A 115 -20.63 -0.25 -2.56
N LEU A 116 -19.67 0.60 -2.95
CA LEU A 116 -18.33 0.65 -2.35
C LEU A 116 -18.39 0.99 -0.86
N ALA A 117 -19.19 1.99 -0.49
CA ALA A 117 -19.37 2.40 0.90
C ALA A 117 -20.05 1.29 1.73
N ALA A 118 -21.05 0.61 1.17
CA ALA A 118 -21.73 -0.52 1.80
C ALA A 118 -20.77 -1.70 2.03
N VAL A 119 -19.96 -2.08 1.03
CA VAL A 119 -18.93 -3.12 1.16
C VAL A 119 -17.95 -2.78 2.28
N LYS A 120 -17.46 -1.53 2.31
CA LYS A 120 -16.52 -1.08 3.34
C LYS A 120 -17.13 -1.19 4.74
N LEU A 121 -18.36 -0.70 4.93
CA LEU A 121 -19.06 -0.75 6.21
C LEU A 121 -19.30 -2.18 6.67
N LEU A 122 -19.80 -3.05 5.78
CA LEU A 122 -20.02 -4.46 6.09
C LEU A 122 -18.73 -5.18 6.49
N GLY A 123 -17.60 -4.86 5.86
CA GLY A 123 -16.29 -5.41 6.23
C GLY A 123 -15.79 -4.98 7.62
N GLU A 124 -16.31 -3.89 8.18
CA GLU A 124 -15.99 -3.43 9.53
C GLU A 124 -16.85 -4.09 10.63
N MET A 125 -17.88 -4.87 10.25
CA MET A 125 -18.88 -5.47 11.14
C MET A 125 -18.61 -6.96 11.41
N LYS A 126 -17.44 -7.25 12.00
CA LYS A 126 -16.88 -8.61 12.15
C LYS A 126 -17.77 -9.57 12.95
N GLU A 127 -18.50 -9.07 13.93
CA GLU A 127 -19.39 -9.85 14.79
C GLU A 127 -20.55 -10.52 14.02
N TYR A 128 -20.82 -10.06 12.80
CA TYR A 128 -21.84 -10.61 11.90
C TYR A 128 -21.26 -11.28 10.65
N ALA A 129 -19.98 -11.65 10.69
CA ALA A 129 -19.26 -12.18 9.53
C ALA A 129 -19.98 -13.33 8.81
N ARG A 130 -20.59 -14.27 9.55
CA ARG A 130 -21.32 -15.41 8.95
C ARG A 130 -22.58 -14.99 8.20
N GLU A 131 -23.24 -13.92 8.62
CA GLU A 131 -24.43 -13.37 7.95
C GLU A 131 -24.04 -12.55 6.71
N ILE A 132 -22.92 -11.82 6.81
CA ILE A 132 -22.45 -10.89 5.78
C ILE A 132 -21.71 -11.61 4.63
N ALA A 133 -20.84 -12.57 4.95
CA ALA A 133 -19.91 -13.16 3.98
C ALA A 133 -20.59 -13.74 2.72
N PRO A 134 -21.70 -14.49 2.80
CA PRO A 134 -22.36 -15.03 1.60
C PRO A 134 -22.78 -13.93 0.61
N HIS A 135 -23.19 -12.76 1.10
CA HIS A 135 -23.63 -11.66 0.27
C HIS A 135 -22.46 -10.93 -0.42
N LEU A 136 -21.34 -10.77 0.29
CA LEU A 136 -20.10 -10.25 -0.29
C LEU A 136 -19.54 -11.21 -1.35
N ILE A 137 -19.58 -12.53 -1.10
CA ILE A 137 -19.18 -13.54 -2.08
C ILE A 137 -20.05 -13.44 -3.34
N ALA A 138 -21.38 -13.35 -3.17
CA ALA A 138 -22.31 -13.20 -4.30
C ALA A 138 -22.10 -11.91 -5.09
N LEU A 139 -21.60 -10.83 -4.47
CA LEU A 139 -21.29 -9.58 -5.17
C LEU A 139 -20.11 -9.73 -6.14
N LEU A 140 -19.07 -10.49 -5.77
CA LEU A 140 -17.85 -10.65 -6.58
C LEU A 140 -18.14 -11.13 -8.01
N ASP A 141 -19.11 -12.03 -8.16
CA ASP A 141 -19.41 -12.66 -9.45
C ASP A 141 -20.08 -11.73 -10.47
N LYS A 142 -20.79 -10.71 -9.99
CA LYS A 142 -21.62 -9.81 -10.79
C LYS A 142 -21.12 -8.38 -10.84
N GLU A 143 -20.11 -8.04 -10.03
CA GLU A 143 -19.62 -6.66 -9.92
C GLU A 143 -18.64 -6.31 -11.05
N PRO A 144 -19.00 -5.40 -11.98
CA PRO A 144 -18.12 -5.03 -13.08
C PRO A 144 -16.93 -4.16 -12.63
N VAL A 145 -17.06 -3.39 -11.55
CA VAL A 145 -16.05 -2.42 -11.13
C VAL A 145 -14.95 -3.10 -10.33
N MET A 146 -13.72 -3.07 -10.88
CA MET A 146 -12.53 -3.67 -10.26
C MET A 146 -12.30 -3.18 -8.82
N GLN A 147 -12.49 -1.88 -8.56
CA GLN A 147 -12.29 -1.26 -7.25
C GLN A 147 -13.29 -1.77 -6.21
N ILE A 148 -14.52 -2.10 -6.62
CA ILE A 148 -15.52 -2.66 -5.72
C ILE A 148 -15.17 -4.13 -5.46
N ARG A 149 -14.88 -4.92 -6.50
CA ARG A 149 -14.44 -6.33 -6.33
C ARG A 149 -13.24 -6.43 -5.39
N SER A 150 -12.24 -5.57 -5.54
CA SER A 150 -11.06 -5.59 -4.69
C SER A 150 -11.41 -5.22 -3.23
N MET A 151 -12.24 -4.19 -3.03
CA MET A 151 -12.75 -3.83 -1.70
C MET A 151 -13.60 -4.95 -1.08
N THR A 152 -14.32 -5.73 -1.88
CA THR A 152 -15.10 -6.87 -1.41
C THR A 152 -14.20 -7.98 -0.88
N ILE A 153 -13.06 -8.25 -1.52
CA ILE A 153 -12.06 -9.18 -1.00
C ILE A 153 -11.40 -8.66 0.28
N ASP A 154 -11.07 -7.36 0.35
CA ASP A 154 -10.55 -6.75 1.58
C ASP A 154 -11.58 -6.83 2.73
N ALA A 155 -12.85 -6.57 2.45
CA ALA A 155 -13.94 -6.70 3.41
C ALA A 155 -14.07 -8.14 3.93
N LEU A 156 -14.02 -9.14 3.05
CA LEU A 156 -14.02 -10.56 3.44
C LEU A 156 -12.81 -10.91 4.34
N ALA A 157 -11.62 -10.36 4.07
CA ALA A 157 -10.46 -10.55 4.94
C ALA A 157 -10.68 -9.92 6.33
N ARG A 158 -11.23 -8.70 6.38
CA ARG A 158 -11.49 -7.97 7.64
C ARG A 158 -12.54 -8.64 8.53
N LEU A 159 -13.48 -9.37 7.94
CA LEU A 159 -14.45 -10.17 8.69
C LEU A 159 -13.78 -11.31 9.49
N GLU A 160 -12.52 -11.64 9.21
CA GLU A 160 -11.72 -12.67 9.90
C GLU A 160 -12.37 -14.07 9.90
N LEU A 161 -13.35 -14.29 9.03
CA LEU A 161 -13.99 -15.57 8.78
C LEU A 161 -13.23 -16.31 7.68
N PHE A 162 -12.86 -17.56 7.95
CA PHE A 162 -12.09 -18.40 7.02
C PHE A 162 -12.84 -19.71 6.66
N SER A 163 -14.12 -19.59 6.32
CA SER A 163 -14.96 -20.73 5.89
C SER A 163 -14.57 -21.23 4.49
N GLU A 164 -15.08 -22.40 4.09
CA GLU A 164 -14.80 -22.99 2.77
C GLU A 164 -15.26 -22.07 1.63
N GLU A 165 -16.38 -21.38 1.78
CA GLU A 165 -16.91 -20.45 0.78
C GLU A 165 -16.01 -19.21 0.65
N VAL A 166 -15.52 -18.68 1.77
CA VAL A 166 -14.56 -17.57 1.77
C VAL A 166 -13.26 -18.03 1.10
N GLN A 167 -12.75 -19.21 1.46
CA GLN A 167 -11.56 -19.80 0.85
C GLN A 167 -11.71 -19.96 -0.67
N ALA A 168 -12.85 -20.43 -1.16
CA ALA A 168 -13.15 -20.55 -2.59
C ALA A 168 -13.19 -19.17 -3.28
N ALA A 169 -13.78 -18.16 -2.63
CA ALA A 169 -13.80 -16.79 -3.16
C ALA A 169 -12.40 -16.19 -3.30
N PHE A 170 -11.53 -16.39 -2.30
CA PHE A 170 -10.11 -15.98 -2.39
C PHE A 170 -9.38 -16.73 -3.51
N LEU A 171 -9.57 -18.04 -3.63
CA LEU A 171 -8.95 -18.85 -4.67
C LEU A 171 -9.30 -18.36 -6.08
N LYS A 172 -10.59 -18.09 -6.32
CA LYS A 172 -11.08 -17.52 -7.59
C LYS A 172 -10.45 -16.15 -7.86
N SER A 173 -10.37 -15.30 -6.84
CA SER A 173 -9.88 -13.93 -6.94
C SER A 173 -8.38 -13.81 -7.23
N LEU A 174 -7.58 -14.85 -6.92
CA LEU A 174 -6.17 -14.94 -7.36
C LEU A 174 -5.99 -14.98 -8.89
N SER A 175 -7.07 -15.24 -9.63
CA SER A 175 -7.11 -15.28 -11.09
C SER A 175 -8.00 -14.19 -11.71
N ASP A 176 -8.43 -13.19 -10.94
CA ASP A 176 -9.22 -12.06 -11.47
C ASP A 176 -8.42 -11.26 -12.53
N ALA A 177 -9.11 -10.76 -13.54
CA ALA A 177 -8.51 -9.94 -14.60
C ALA A 177 -7.88 -8.65 -14.05
N GLY A 178 -8.52 -8.04 -13.04
CA GLY A 178 -8.04 -6.84 -12.36
C GLY A 178 -6.90 -7.15 -11.41
N TRP A 179 -5.74 -6.54 -11.65
CA TRP A 179 -4.56 -6.73 -10.79
C TRP A 179 -4.81 -6.31 -9.34
N LEU A 180 -5.67 -5.32 -9.11
CA LEU A 180 -6.03 -4.85 -7.77
C LEU A 180 -6.79 -5.93 -6.98
N VAL A 181 -7.66 -6.70 -7.64
CA VAL A 181 -8.39 -7.82 -7.02
C VAL A 181 -7.43 -8.96 -6.67
N ARG A 182 -6.51 -9.30 -7.59
CA ARG A 182 -5.48 -10.32 -7.31
C ARG A 182 -4.57 -9.91 -6.16
N TRP A 183 -4.19 -8.63 -6.11
CA TRP A 183 -3.40 -8.04 -5.03
C TRP A 183 -4.12 -8.13 -3.68
N GLU A 184 -5.41 -7.79 -3.65
CA GLU A 184 -6.22 -7.92 -2.43
C GLU A 184 -6.37 -9.38 -2.00
N ALA A 185 -6.53 -10.30 -2.95
CA ALA A 185 -6.62 -11.73 -2.66
C ALA A 185 -5.31 -12.27 -2.04
N VAL A 186 -4.14 -11.94 -2.60
CA VAL A 186 -2.86 -12.36 -1.99
C VAL A 186 -2.67 -11.74 -0.61
N ARG A 187 -2.97 -10.44 -0.44
CA ARG A 187 -2.81 -9.75 0.84
C ARG A 187 -3.73 -10.31 1.92
N GLY A 188 -5.00 -10.53 1.59
CA GLY A 188 -6.00 -11.09 2.50
C GLY A 188 -5.63 -12.51 2.94
N LEU A 189 -5.19 -13.37 2.01
CA LEU A 189 -4.67 -14.70 2.37
C LEU A 189 -3.49 -14.60 3.35
N GLY A 190 -2.58 -13.66 3.14
CA GLY A 190 -1.49 -13.38 4.09
C GLY A 190 -1.95 -12.95 5.49
N SER A 191 -3.09 -12.25 5.61
CA SER A 191 -3.64 -11.83 6.91
C SER A 191 -4.25 -12.96 7.73
N PHE A 192 -4.65 -14.07 7.11
CA PHE A 192 -5.12 -15.26 7.83
C PHE A 192 -3.98 -16.08 8.45
N GLY A 193 -2.72 -15.75 8.12
CA GLY A 193 -1.52 -16.41 8.67
C GLY A 193 -1.51 -17.92 8.41
N GLU A 194 -1.11 -18.71 9.41
CA GLU A 194 -0.98 -20.16 9.28
C GLU A 194 -2.28 -20.87 8.84
N LYS A 195 -3.46 -20.30 9.10
CA LYS A 195 -4.73 -20.87 8.62
C LYS A 195 -4.78 -20.99 7.09
N ALA A 196 -4.14 -20.05 6.39
CA ALA A 196 -4.08 -20.04 4.93
C ALA A 196 -2.89 -20.83 4.36
N LYS A 197 -2.17 -21.63 5.18
CA LYS A 197 -1.00 -22.42 4.73
C LYS A 197 -1.27 -23.31 3.50
N GLY A 198 -2.49 -23.85 3.38
CA GLY A 198 -2.91 -24.63 2.21
C GLY A 198 -2.91 -23.86 0.88
N PHE A 199 -2.88 -22.52 0.92
CA PHE A 199 -2.82 -21.66 -0.26
C PHE A 199 -1.39 -21.42 -0.76
N ALA A 200 -0.35 -21.92 -0.09
CA ALA A 200 1.03 -21.67 -0.47
C ALA A 200 1.35 -21.95 -1.95
N PRO A 201 0.94 -23.09 -2.56
CA PRO A 201 1.21 -23.33 -3.99
C PRO A 201 0.57 -22.28 -4.91
N HIS A 202 -0.60 -21.76 -4.54
CA HIS A 202 -1.30 -20.72 -5.31
C HIS A 202 -0.59 -19.37 -5.19
N LEU A 203 -0.10 -19.02 -4.00
CA LEU A 203 0.70 -17.81 -3.79
C LEU A 203 2.08 -17.92 -4.46
N GLU A 204 2.70 -19.10 -4.51
CA GLU A 204 3.95 -19.31 -5.25
C GLU A 204 3.80 -19.03 -6.74
N LYS A 205 2.66 -19.37 -7.34
CA LYS A 205 2.34 -19.01 -8.73
C LYS A 205 2.20 -17.49 -8.91
N LYS A 206 1.77 -16.76 -7.88
CA LYS A 206 1.63 -15.29 -7.91
C LYS A 206 2.97 -14.55 -7.81
N LEU A 207 4.07 -15.22 -7.50
CA LEU A 207 5.42 -14.65 -7.65
C LEU A 207 5.75 -14.31 -9.11
N GLU A 208 5.07 -14.95 -10.06
CA GLU A 208 5.24 -14.74 -11.51
C GLU A 208 4.10 -13.88 -12.10
N ASP A 209 3.32 -13.18 -11.26
CA ASP A 209 2.23 -12.32 -11.74
C ASP A 209 2.77 -11.14 -12.56
N VAL A 210 2.05 -10.69 -13.59
CA VAL A 210 2.48 -9.56 -14.43
C VAL A 210 2.64 -8.24 -13.67
N ASN A 211 2.00 -8.11 -12.49
CA ASN A 211 2.04 -6.89 -11.71
C ASN A 211 2.97 -7.05 -10.48
N ASN A 212 3.96 -6.17 -10.37
CA ASN A 212 4.97 -6.21 -9.31
C ASN A 212 4.39 -6.09 -7.89
N TRP A 213 3.24 -5.41 -7.70
CA TRP A 213 2.58 -5.36 -6.38
C TRP A 213 1.96 -6.70 -6.00
N VAL A 214 1.42 -7.44 -6.97
CA VAL A 214 0.92 -8.80 -6.71
C VAL A 214 2.08 -9.72 -6.36
N GLN A 215 3.20 -9.64 -7.10
CA GLN A 215 4.41 -10.42 -6.80
C GLN A 215 4.96 -10.13 -5.40
N LEU A 216 5.06 -8.84 -5.03
CA LEU A 216 5.53 -8.40 -3.71
C LEU A 216 4.67 -9.02 -2.61
N TYR A 217 3.36 -8.85 -2.69
CA TYR A 217 2.47 -9.33 -1.64
C TYR A 217 2.29 -10.85 -1.66
N ALA A 218 2.52 -11.53 -2.79
CA ALA A 218 2.63 -12.98 -2.83
C ALA A 218 3.81 -13.47 -1.99
N ALA A 219 5.00 -12.85 -2.15
CA ALA A 219 6.17 -13.22 -1.37
C ALA A 219 6.01 -12.90 0.13
N ILE A 220 5.51 -11.71 0.46
CA ILE A 220 5.21 -11.33 1.86
C ILE A 220 4.19 -12.29 2.48
N SER A 221 3.13 -12.64 1.76
CA SER A 221 2.09 -13.53 2.26
C SER A 221 2.60 -14.96 2.43
N LEU A 222 3.44 -15.46 1.53
CA LEU A 222 4.11 -16.76 1.69
C LEU A 222 4.93 -16.82 2.99
N LEU A 223 5.71 -15.77 3.27
CA LEU A 223 6.48 -15.70 4.51
C LEU A 223 5.59 -15.63 5.75
N LYS A 224 4.46 -14.90 5.69
CA LYS A 224 3.48 -14.84 6.79
C LYS A 224 2.79 -16.17 7.07
N ILE A 225 2.43 -16.94 6.04
CA ILE A 225 1.67 -18.20 6.23
C ILE A 225 2.58 -19.42 6.47
N LEU A 226 3.83 -19.38 6.01
CA LEU A 226 4.79 -20.49 6.15
C LEU A 226 5.80 -20.27 7.28
N GLY A 227 6.00 -19.02 7.71
CA GLY A 227 7.08 -18.61 8.60
C GLY A 227 8.45 -18.56 7.91
N LYS A 228 8.67 -19.38 6.87
CA LYS A 228 9.90 -19.44 6.06
C LYS A 228 9.61 -19.85 4.62
N SER A 229 10.30 -19.23 3.65
CA SER A 229 10.22 -19.62 2.24
C SER A 229 11.40 -19.04 1.46
N GLU A 230 12.35 -19.90 1.08
CA GLU A 230 13.50 -19.48 0.28
C GLU A 230 13.07 -18.88 -1.06
N LYS A 231 12.05 -19.44 -1.72
CA LYS A 231 11.53 -18.91 -2.99
C LYS A 231 10.97 -17.49 -2.80
N ALA A 232 10.15 -17.27 -1.77
CA ALA A 232 9.60 -15.95 -1.48
C ALA A 232 10.70 -14.94 -1.11
N SER A 233 11.67 -15.35 -0.27
CA SER A 233 12.79 -14.49 0.11
C SER A 233 13.64 -14.11 -1.09
N ARG A 234 14.02 -15.08 -1.94
CA ARG A 234 14.73 -14.84 -3.21
C ARG A 234 13.97 -13.85 -4.10
N HIS A 235 12.65 -14.01 -4.20
CA HIS A 235 11.81 -13.13 -5.01
C HIS A 235 11.77 -11.69 -4.46
N LEU A 236 11.69 -11.52 -3.14
CA LEU A 236 11.80 -10.19 -2.51
C LEU A 236 13.13 -9.53 -2.85
N ILE A 237 14.24 -10.29 -2.87
CA ILE A 237 15.55 -9.75 -3.30
C ILE A 237 15.46 -9.19 -4.72
N LEU A 238 14.84 -9.93 -5.64
CA LEU A 238 14.70 -9.47 -7.03
C LEU A 238 13.89 -8.19 -7.13
N LEU A 239 12.80 -8.08 -6.35
CA LEU A 239 11.97 -6.86 -6.30
C LEU A 239 12.71 -5.66 -5.69
N THR A 240 13.70 -5.90 -4.84
CA THR A 240 14.60 -4.85 -4.35
C THR A 240 15.66 -4.42 -5.36
N LEU A 241 15.67 -4.96 -6.58
CA LEU A 241 16.52 -4.51 -7.68
C LEU A 241 15.73 -3.73 -8.75
N ASP A 242 14.46 -3.42 -8.50
CA ASP A 242 13.60 -2.68 -9.43
C ASP A 242 14.14 -1.27 -9.70
N ALA A 243 13.97 -0.77 -10.92
CA ALA A 243 14.46 0.55 -11.31
C ALA A 243 13.77 1.70 -10.55
N ASP A 244 12.49 1.56 -10.17
CA ASP A 244 11.76 2.58 -9.41
C ASP A 244 12.17 2.55 -7.93
N VAL A 245 12.92 3.57 -7.52
CA VAL A 245 13.35 3.79 -6.13
C VAL A 245 12.19 3.76 -5.14
N ARG A 246 11.03 4.31 -5.50
CA ARG A 246 9.86 4.33 -4.61
C ARG A 246 9.32 2.92 -4.41
N PHE A 247 9.25 2.13 -5.47
CA PHE A 247 8.86 0.73 -5.37
C PHE A 247 9.86 -0.05 -4.52
N ARG A 248 11.17 0.08 -4.77
CA ARG A 248 12.21 -0.53 -3.91
C ARG A 248 12.04 -0.17 -2.44
N THR A 249 11.85 1.10 -2.14
CA THR A 249 11.65 1.57 -0.75
C THR A 249 10.42 0.91 -0.11
N ASN A 250 9.33 0.75 -0.86
CA ASN A 250 8.13 0.07 -0.39
C ASN A 250 8.38 -1.43 -0.15
N VAL A 251 9.13 -2.10 -1.04
CA VAL A 251 9.51 -3.52 -0.85
C VAL A 251 10.27 -3.68 0.48
N VAL A 252 11.28 -2.85 0.73
CA VAL A 252 12.06 -2.95 1.98
C VAL A 252 11.19 -2.61 3.20
N ALA A 253 10.28 -1.66 3.10
CA ALA A 253 9.34 -1.35 4.18
C ALA A 253 8.38 -2.52 4.48
N GLN A 254 7.97 -3.29 3.47
CA GLN A 254 7.20 -4.51 3.69
C GLN A 254 8.04 -5.60 4.36
N ILE A 255 9.31 -5.76 3.97
CA ILE A 255 10.23 -6.72 4.63
C ILE A 255 10.39 -6.36 6.12
N GLU A 256 10.55 -5.08 6.45
CA GLU A 256 10.64 -4.59 7.83
C GLU A 256 9.40 -4.95 8.67
N SER A 257 8.22 -5.02 8.04
CA SER A 257 6.97 -5.39 8.72
C SER A 257 6.76 -6.88 8.94
N LEU A 258 7.65 -7.73 8.42
CA LEU A 258 7.55 -9.18 8.59
C LEU A 258 7.90 -9.60 10.03
N PRO A 259 7.35 -10.73 10.51
CA PRO A 259 7.73 -11.26 11.82
C PRO A 259 9.24 -11.51 11.92
N PRO A 260 9.89 -11.24 13.06
CA PRO A 260 11.33 -11.45 13.24
C PRO A 260 11.81 -12.86 12.89
N ALA A 261 10.96 -13.89 13.04
CA ALA A 261 11.28 -15.26 12.65
C ALA A 261 11.64 -15.43 11.16
N THR A 262 11.22 -14.49 10.29
CA THR A 262 11.53 -14.50 8.84
C THR A 262 12.88 -13.84 8.52
N CYS A 263 13.54 -13.24 9.52
CA CYS A 263 14.77 -12.48 9.35
C CYS A 263 15.94 -13.28 8.81
N PRO A 264 16.22 -14.53 9.25
CA PRO A 264 17.30 -15.32 8.68
C PRO A 264 17.17 -15.52 7.17
N ASP A 265 15.94 -15.69 6.66
CA ASP A 265 15.69 -15.92 5.24
C ASP A 265 15.81 -14.63 4.41
N THR A 266 15.58 -13.45 5.01
CA THR A 266 15.60 -12.15 4.31
C THR A 266 16.91 -11.37 4.52
N ALA A 267 17.71 -11.75 5.52
CA ALA A 267 18.93 -11.03 5.90
C ALA A 267 19.94 -10.93 4.76
N ALA A 268 20.18 -12.00 4.00
CA ALA A 268 21.10 -11.97 2.86
C ALA A 268 20.70 -10.93 1.80
N ALA A 269 19.40 -10.69 1.64
CA ALA A 269 18.89 -9.65 0.76
C ALA A 269 19.19 -8.25 1.32
N LEU A 270 18.79 -8.03 2.57
CA LEU A 270 18.95 -6.75 3.24
C LEU A 270 20.42 -6.34 3.36
N LEU A 271 21.32 -7.30 3.60
CA LEU A 271 22.77 -7.08 3.66
C LEU A 271 23.36 -6.62 2.33
N LYS A 272 22.76 -6.95 1.18
CA LYS A 272 23.16 -6.35 -0.10
C LYS A 272 22.66 -4.91 -0.22
N LEU A 273 21.46 -4.63 0.27
CA LEU A 273 20.81 -3.32 0.15
C LEU A 273 21.37 -2.24 1.07
N VAL A 274 22.14 -2.59 2.11
CA VAL A 274 22.86 -1.57 2.89
C VAL A 274 23.96 -0.87 2.09
N ALA A 275 24.28 -1.35 0.88
CA ALA A 275 25.17 -0.68 -0.07
C ALA A 275 24.44 -0.14 -1.31
N ASP A 276 23.11 -0.03 -1.30
CA ASP A 276 22.32 0.50 -2.43
C ASP A 276 22.75 1.93 -2.79
N PRO A 277 22.81 2.31 -4.08
CA PRO A 277 23.13 3.68 -4.48
C PRO A 277 22.18 4.73 -3.87
N ASP A 278 20.91 4.39 -3.67
CA ASP A 278 19.92 5.29 -3.10
C ASP A 278 19.91 5.24 -1.57
N VAL A 279 20.07 6.41 -0.94
CA VAL A 279 20.11 6.56 0.51
C VAL A 279 18.83 6.10 1.20
N LYS A 280 17.65 6.26 0.57
CA LYS A 280 16.38 5.81 1.17
C LYS A 280 16.35 4.29 1.27
N VAL A 281 16.84 3.59 0.25
CA VAL A 281 16.93 2.13 0.26
C VAL A 281 17.89 1.66 1.35
N ARG A 282 19.09 2.26 1.44
CA ARG A 282 20.04 1.93 2.52
C ARG A 282 19.46 2.18 3.91
N ARG A 283 18.71 3.26 4.11
CA ARG A 283 18.07 3.61 5.39
C ARG A 283 17.06 2.57 5.82
N VAL A 284 16.18 2.13 4.92
CA VAL A 284 15.18 1.11 5.26
C VAL A 284 15.83 -0.25 5.43
N ALA A 285 16.85 -0.60 4.62
CA ALA A 285 17.54 -1.88 4.72
C ALA A 285 18.33 -2.04 6.02
N SER A 286 19.09 -1.00 6.40
CA SER A 286 19.82 -0.98 7.68
C SER A 286 18.87 -1.01 8.87
N ARG A 287 17.72 -0.33 8.81
CA ARG A 287 16.71 -0.38 9.87
C ARG A 287 16.09 -1.77 10.01
N ALA A 288 15.73 -2.40 8.88
CA ALA A 288 15.22 -3.76 8.86
C ALA A 288 16.25 -4.75 9.45
N LEU A 289 17.54 -4.61 9.10
CA LEU A 289 18.60 -5.43 9.68
C LEU A 289 18.78 -5.19 11.18
N ALA A 290 18.64 -3.96 11.66
CA ALA A 290 18.70 -3.67 13.09
C ALA A 290 17.56 -4.35 13.86
N THR A 291 16.36 -4.42 13.29
CA THR A 291 15.23 -5.18 13.84
C THR A 291 15.47 -6.69 13.78
N CYS A 292 16.09 -7.16 12.71
CA CYS A 292 16.40 -8.57 12.49
C CYS A 292 17.61 -9.10 13.27
N ALA A 293 18.54 -8.24 13.68
CA ALA A 293 19.81 -8.61 14.27
C ALA A 293 19.72 -9.61 15.43
N PRO A 294 18.74 -9.52 16.36
CA PRO A 294 18.56 -10.51 17.41
C PRO A 294 18.32 -11.94 16.89
N GLU A 295 17.90 -12.12 15.64
CA GLU A 295 17.69 -13.43 15.03
C GLU A 295 18.86 -13.90 14.17
N LEU A 296 19.88 -13.07 13.96
CA LEU A 296 21.01 -13.36 13.08
C LEU A 296 22.24 -13.75 13.90
N THR A 297 22.88 -14.86 13.52
CA THR A 297 24.17 -15.27 14.07
C THR A 297 25.29 -14.43 13.46
N SER A 298 26.15 -13.89 14.33
CA SER A 298 27.39 -13.22 13.95
C SER A 298 28.23 -14.15 13.07
N SER A 299 28.63 -13.63 11.91
CA SER A 299 29.50 -14.27 10.94
C SER A 299 30.10 -13.19 10.05
N PRO A 300 31.25 -13.45 9.38
CA PRO A 300 31.83 -12.47 8.45
C PRO A 300 30.85 -11.99 7.38
N ALA A 301 30.00 -12.90 6.87
CA ALA A 301 28.99 -12.58 5.85
C ALA A 301 27.93 -11.57 6.32
N VAL A 302 27.65 -11.51 7.63
CA VAL A 302 26.70 -10.55 8.24
C VAL A 302 27.43 -9.30 8.72
N GLU A 303 28.60 -9.46 9.34
CA GLU A 303 29.33 -8.37 9.96
C GLU A 303 29.98 -7.43 8.94
N GLU A 304 30.58 -7.95 7.87
CA GLU A 304 31.30 -7.11 6.90
C GLU A 304 30.40 -6.06 6.22
N PRO A 305 29.20 -6.42 5.69
CA PRO A 305 28.30 -5.42 5.12
C PRO A 305 27.83 -4.39 6.14
N LEU A 306 27.56 -4.82 7.38
CA LEU A 306 27.13 -3.91 8.45
C LEU A 306 28.26 -2.95 8.88
N LYS A 307 29.50 -3.44 9.06
CA LYS A 307 30.68 -2.61 9.36
C LYS A 307 30.95 -1.59 8.27
N LYS A 308 30.72 -1.96 7.00
CA LYS A 308 30.78 -1.00 5.89
C LYS A 308 29.68 0.05 6.00
N ALA A 309 28.47 -0.34 6.36
CA ALA A 309 27.34 0.58 6.56
C ALA A 309 27.51 1.50 7.79
N GLU A 310 28.31 1.14 8.79
CA GLU A 310 28.69 2.06 9.88
C GLU A 310 29.53 3.26 9.40
N GLN A 311 30.14 3.15 8.22
CA GLN A 311 30.89 4.23 7.58
C GLN A 311 30.05 4.99 6.55
N ASP A 312 28.74 4.73 6.47
CA ASP A 312 27.86 5.44 5.54
C ASP A 312 27.77 6.94 5.88
N PRO A 313 27.77 7.84 4.88
CA PRO A 313 27.59 9.26 5.11
C PRO A 313 26.22 9.62 5.71
N ASP A 314 25.19 8.78 5.51
CA ASP A 314 23.89 8.99 6.13
C ASP A 314 23.88 8.53 7.60
N HIS A 315 23.56 9.47 8.50
CA HIS A 315 23.53 9.22 9.94
C HIS A 315 22.57 8.08 10.34
N SER A 316 21.42 7.93 9.65
CA SER A 316 20.46 6.87 10.00
C SER A 316 21.02 5.51 9.62
N VAL A 317 21.66 5.39 8.45
CA VAL A 317 22.30 4.14 8.00
C VAL A 317 23.38 3.72 9.00
N LYS A 318 24.28 4.66 9.34
CA LYS A 318 25.34 4.44 10.33
C LYS A 318 24.77 3.97 11.68
N SER A 319 23.83 4.72 12.25
CA SER A 319 23.25 4.42 13.56
C SER A 319 22.54 3.06 13.59
N ASN A 320 21.79 2.73 12.53
CA ASN A 320 21.13 1.44 12.42
C ASN A 320 22.12 0.29 12.27
N ALA A 321 23.19 0.46 11.49
CA ALA A 321 24.22 -0.55 11.30
C ALA A 321 24.96 -0.86 12.62
N THR A 322 25.33 0.17 13.38
CA THR A 322 25.92 0.01 14.72
C THR A 322 24.97 -0.73 15.66
N LYS A 323 23.69 -0.35 15.65
CA LYS A 323 22.67 -1.04 16.45
C LYS A 323 22.54 -2.52 16.04
N ALA A 324 22.53 -2.82 14.75
CA ALA A 324 22.43 -4.18 14.24
C ALA A 324 23.62 -5.03 14.70
N LEU A 325 24.86 -4.54 14.55
CA LEU A 325 26.07 -5.24 15.00
C LEU A 325 26.04 -5.56 16.49
N GLY A 326 25.59 -4.61 17.33
CA GLY A 326 25.49 -4.79 18.77
C GLY A 326 24.43 -5.80 19.23
N LEU A 327 23.49 -6.18 18.35
CA LEU A 327 22.38 -7.08 18.66
C LEU A 327 22.51 -8.48 18.04
N LEU A 328 23.59 -8.76 17.29
CA LEU A 328 23.80 -10.09 16.69
C LEU A 328 23.94 -11.18 17.75
N LYS A 329 23.36 -12.35 17.49
CA LYS A 329 23.61 -13.55 18.31
C LYS A 329 25.08 -13.95 18.17
N PRO A 330 25.80 -14.23 19.27
CA PRO A 330 27.18 -14.70 19.19
C PRO A 330 27.25 -16.02 18.43
N ALA A 331 28.32 -16.23 17.67
CA ALA A 331 28.60 -17.51 17.05
C ALA A 331 28.77 -18.59 18.13
N VAL A 332 28.13 -19.75 17.95
CA VAL A 332 28.39 -20.91 18.80
C VAL A 332 29.78 -21.44 18.45
N LYS A 333 30.68 -21.48 19.44
CA LYS A 333 32.05 -21.98 19.31
C LYS A 333 32.08 -23.48 19.06
#